data_AF-A0A971Z7N9-F1
#
_entry.id   AF-A0A971Z7N9-F1
#
_cell.length_a   1.000
_cell.length_b   1.000
_cell.length_c   1.000
_cell.angle_alpha   90.00
_cell.angle_beta   90.00
_cell.angle_gamma   90.00
#
_symmetry.space_group_name_H-M   'P 1'
#
loop_
_entity.id
_entity.type
_entity.pdbx_description
1 polymer ?
#
loop_
_entity_poly.entity_id
_entity_poly.type
_entity_poly.pdbx_seq_one_letter_code
_entity_poly.pdbx_strand_id
1 'polypeptide(L)'
;MKENKGVSLVEILVSIFILAIIIGPFAGIFVQSTSVRDSTSFQLKAIYTVRNEMEVLMSKEVTEAYASKGIRKVNDYYIRTSIEPYSVGYGSNCFYFVIRKTDNLNEEILIFTPDEHRSFLLENDGGIINLEVDTIYNSYYLSFGDQTISGNLFSSGKSIIYINLIEKQSSHKINFHITGDAHTTVYPGDDSNWALSTANSFTVVDKCYYRDYSIFTARIEAFEDEDLKCPIFEIQNIIKLKN
;
A
#
# COMPACT_ATOMS: atom_id res chain seq x y z
N MET A 1 44.97 -20.71 -73.60
CA MET A 1 45.61 -20.38 -72.30
C MET A 1 44.71 -19.38 -71.60
N LYS A 2 44.20 -19.71 -70.39
CA LYS A 2 43.37 -18.80 -69.61
C LYS A 2 44.30 -17.77 -68.94
N GLU A 3 44.16 -16.51 -69.29
CA GLU A 3 44.83 -15.41 -68.58
C GLU A 3 44.27 -15.30 -67.17
N ASN A 4 45.06 -15.71 -66.17
CA ASN A 4 44.78 -15.39 -64.78
C ASN A 4 45.03 -13.89 -64.60
N LYS A 5 43.99 -13.06 -64.78
CA LYS A 5 44.03 -11.65 -64.40
C LYS A 5 44.18 -11.58 -62.88
N GLY A 6 45.37 -11.17 -62.42
CA GLY A 6 45.64 -10.94 -61.01
C GLY A 6 44.76 -9.80 -60.49
N VAL A 7 44.21 -9.98 -59.29
CA VAL A 7 43.41 -8.95 -58.60
C VAL A 7 44.31 -7.75 -58.32
N SER A 8 43.87 -6.55 -58.71
CA SER A 8 44.61 -5.32 -58.44
C SER A 8 44.54 -4.96 -56.95
N LEU A 9 45.63 -4.43 -56.37
CA LEU A 9 45.64 -3.90 -55.01
C LEU A 9 44.53 -2.86 -54.79
N VAL A 10 44.20 -2.10 -55.83
CA VAL A 10 43.12 -1.10 -55.82
C VAL A 10 41.75 -1.77 -55.66
N GLU A 11 41.50 -2.89 -56.35
CA GLU A 11 40.24 -3.64 -56.20
C GLU A 11 40.08 -4.20 -54.78
N ILE A 12 41.16 -4.65 -54.16
CA ILE A 12 41.15 -5.13 -52.76
C ILE A 12 40.80 -3.98 -51.81
N LEU A 13 41.44 -2.83 -51.96
CA LEU A 13 41.18 -1.65 -51.12
C LEU A 13 39.73 -1.15 -51.28
N VAL A 14 39.24 -1.04 -52.51
CA VAL A 14 37.84 -0.65 -52.78
C VAL A 14 36.87 -1.66 -52.18
N SER A 15 37.16 -2.96 -52.28
CA SER A 15 36.32 -4.01 -51.69
C SER A 15 36.26 -3.91 -50.16
N ILE A 16 37.40 -3.64 -49.49
CA ILE A 16 37.44 -3.42 -48.04
C ILE A 16 36.66 -2.17 -47.65
N PHE A 17 36.77 -1.09 -48.43
CA PHE A 17 36.07 0.16 -48.15
C PHE A 17 34.55 0.02 -48.27
N ILE A 18 34.09 -0.65 -49.35
CA ILE A 18 32.67 -0.99 -49.53
C ILE A 18 32.20 -1.87 -48.37
N LEU A 19 32.98 -2.88 -47.98
CA LEU A 19 32.66 -3.76 -46.85
C LEU A 19 32.53 -2.97 -45.54
N ALA A 20 33.43 -2.03 -45.25
CA ALA A 20 33.38 -1.21 -44.05
C ALA A 20 32.14 -0.28 -44.03
N ILE A 21 31.80 0.33 -45.18
CA ILE A 21 30.59 1.15 -45.33
C ILE A 21 29.33 0.34 -45.07
N ILE A 22 29.31 -0.94 -45.48
CA ILE A 22 28.17 -1.82 -45.26
C ILE A 22 28.12 -2.27 -43.79
N ILE A 23 29.23 -2.73 -43.21
CA ILE A 23 29.27 -3.29 -41.85
C ILE A 23 28.94 -2.25 -40.78
N GLY A 24 29.40 -0.99 -40.94
CA GLY A 24 29.22 0.06 -39.94
C GLY A 24 27.77 0.28 -39.50
N PRO A 25 26.83 0.56 -40.43
CA PRO A 25 25.42 0.68 -40.13
C PRO A 25 24.80 -0.56 -39.48
N PHE A 26 25.14 -1.77 -39.95
CA PHE A 26 24.62 -3.02 -39.37
C PHE A 26 25.11 -3.24 -37.93
N ALA A 27 26.39 -2.96 -37.65
CA ALA A 27 26.92 -3.02 -36.29
C ALA A 27 26.24 -1.98 -35.38
N GLY A 28 26.00 -0.76 -35.88
CA GLY A 28 25.27 0.29 -35.16
C GLY A 28 23.85 -0.13 -34.78
N ILE A 29 23.09 -0.67 -35.74
CA ILE A 29 21.73 -1.20 -35.50
C ILE A 29 21.76 -2.32 -34.47
N PHE A 30 22.74 -3.22 -34.53
CA PHE A 30 22.86 -4.33 -33.60
C PHE A 30 23.12 -3.86 -32.15
N VAL A 31 24.02 -2.89 -31.98
CA VAL A 31 24.32 -2.30 -30.65
C VAL A 31 23.08 -1.60 -30.08
N GLN A 32 22.40 -0.80 -30.91
CA GLN A 32 21.16 -0.13 -30.49
C GLN A 32 20.06 -1.14 -30.13
N SER A 33 19.88 -2.18 -30.93
CA SER A 33 18.89 -3.23 -30.67
C SER A 33 19.16 -3.95 -29.35
N THR A 34 20.42 -4.22 -29.03
CA THR A 34 20.80 -4.87 -27.77
C THR A 34 20.49 -3.97 -26.59
N SER A 35 20.88 -2.69 -26.66
CA SER A 35 20.60 -1.72 -25.60
C SER A 35 19.09 -1.52 -25.35
N VAL A 36 18.28 -1.41 -26.42
CA VAL A 36 16.82 -1.33 -26.31
C VAL A 36 16.23 -2.61 -25.71
N ARG A 37 16.72 -3.79 -26.11
CA ARG A 37 16.28 -5.07 -25.58
C ARG A 37 16.54 -5.18 -24.08
N ASP A 38 17.73 -4.78 -23.64
CA ASP A 38 18.11 -4.86 -22.23
C ASP A 38 17.29 -3.88 -21.37
N SER A 39 17.11 -2.64 -21.85
CA SER A 39 16.22 -1.66 -21.21
C SER A 39 14.77 -2.14 -21.12
N THR A 40 14.25 -2.74 -22.20
CA THR A 40 12.89 -3.28 -22.22
C THR A 40 12.75 -4.47 -21.28
N SER A 41 13.74 -5.37 -21.26
CA SER A 41 13.77 -6.51 -20.34
C SER A 41 13.78 -6.06 -18.89
N PHE A 42 14.58 -5.04 -18.55
CA PHE A 42 14.63 -4.44 -17.23
C PHE A 42 13.29 -3.84 -16.79
N GLN A 43 12.62 -3.07 -17.67
CA GLN A 43 11.29 -2.51 -17.37
C GLN A 43 10.24 -3.61 -17.19
N LEU A 44 10.21 -4.62 -18.05
CA LEU A 44 9.26 -5.73 -17.93
C LEU A 44 9.44 -6.50 -16.62
N LYS A 45 10.69 -6.79 -16.23
CA LYS A 45 10.99 -7.43 -14.94
C LYS A 45 10.53 -6.58 -13.76
N ALA A 46 10.73 -5.26 -13.80
CA ALA A 46 10.21 -4.35 -12.78
C ALA A 46 8.67 -4.40 -12.70
N ILE A 47 7.98 -4.38 -13.84
CA ILE A 47 6.51 -4.50 -13.92
C ILE A 47 6.02 -5.80 -13.29
N TYR A 48 6.61 -6.93 -13.66
CA TYR A 48 6.22 -8.24 -13.11
C TYR A 48 6.52 -8.33 -11.61
N THR A 49 7.65 -7.76 -11.16
CA THR A 49 7.99 -7.71 -9.74
C THR A 49 6.93 -6.92 -8.98
N VAL A 50 6.64 -5.68 -9.38
CA VAL A 50 5.63 -4.84 -8.72
C VAL A 50 4.25 -5.49 -8.71
N ARG A 51 3.84 -6.14 -9.81
CA ARG A 51 2.56 -6.88 -9.87
C ARG A 51 2.53 -8.06 -8.92
N ASN A 52 3.58 -8.88 -8.91
CA ASN A 52 3.70 -10.00 -7.98
C ASN A 52 3.66 -9.52 -6.52
N GLU A 53 4.36 -8.44 -6.20
CA GLU A 53 4.33 -7.88 -4.85
C GLU A 53 2.93 -7.34 -4.47
N MET A 54 2.16 -6.82 -5.43
CA MET A 54 0.77 -6.41 -5.20
C MET A 54 -0.14 -7.60 -4.96
N GLU A 55 0.00 -8.67 -5.75
CA GLU A 55 -0.75 -9.92 -5.55
C GLU A 55 -0.44 -10.56 -4.19
N VAL A 56 0.85 -10.57 -3.79
CA VAL A 56 1.28 -11.01 -2.47
C VAL A 56 0.73 -10.12 -1.36
N LEU A 57 0.66 -8.80 -1.56
CA LEU A 57 0.07 -7.90 -0.57
C LEU A 57 -1.43 -8.14 -0.43
N MET A 58 -2.13 -8.40 -1.53
CA MET A 58 -3.58 -8.67 -1.56
C MET A 58 -3.96 -10.02 -0.93
N SER A 59 -3.03 -10.96 -0.81
CA SER A 59 -3.28 -12.26 -0.17
C SER A 59 -3.05 -12.26 1.34
N LYS A 60 -2.52 -11.17 1.90
CA LYS A 60 -2.24 -11.02 3.33
C LYS A 60 -3.46 -10.58 4.13
N GLU A 61 -3.42 -10.87 5.43
CA GLU A 61 -4.30 -10.22 6.40
C GLU A 61 -3.84 -8.78 6.66
N VAL A 62 -4.73 -7.95 7.22
CA VAL A 62 -4.51 -6.50 7.34
C VAL A 62 -3.24 -6.16 8.13
N THR A 63 -2.96 -6.87 9.22
CA THR A 63 -1.79 -6.64 10.06
C THR A 63 -0.48 -6.97 9.32
N GLU A 64 -0.45 -8.09 8.60
CA GLU A 64 0.70 -8.51 7.80
C GLU A 64 0.94 -7.57 6.60
N ALA A 65 -0.12 -7.07 5.99
CA ALA A 65 -0.05 -6.10 4.92
C ALA A 65 0.53 -4.76 5.42
N TYR A 66 0.10 -4.28 6.59
CA TYR A 66 0.66 -3.09 7.23
C TYR A 66 2.12 -3.27 7.63
N ALA A 67 2.49 -4.44 8.16
CA ALA A 67 3.88 -4.78 8.46
C ALA A 67 4.77 -4.84 7.21
N SER A 68 4.18 -4.92 6.01
CA SER A 68 4.91 -4.88 4.74
C SER A 68 5.26 -3.47 4.28
N LYS A 69 4.80 -2.42 4.97
CA LYS A 69 5.12 -1.01 4.66
C LYS A 69 6.62 -0.76 4.79
N GLY A 70 7.16 0.04 3.87
CA GLY A 70 8.58 0.42 3.87
C GLY A 70 9.30 0.01 2.59
N ILE A 71 10.62 -0.05 2.67
CA ILE A 71 11.49 -0.30 1.52
C ILE A 71 12.19 -1.65 1.73
N ARG A 72 12.13 -2.52 0.72
CA ARG A 72 12.87 -3.79 0.72
C ARG A 72 13.52 -4.03 -0.63
N LYS A 73 14.67 -4.71 -0.63
CA LYS A 73 15.28 -5.18 -1.87
C LYS A 73 14.65 -6.50 -2.31
N VAL A 74 14.13 -6.55 -3.54
CA VAL A 74 13.57 -7.75 -4.16
C VAL A 74 14.28 -7.95 -5.50
N ASN A 75 15.08 -9.02 -5.59
CA ASN A 75 16.01 -9.23 -6.70
C ASN A 75 16.95 -8.03 -6.88
N ASP A 76 16.93 -7.43 -8.07
CA ASP A 76 17.75 -6.28 -8.46
C ASP A 76 17.05 -4.92 -8.21
N TYR A 77 15.86 -4.92 -7.60
CA TYR A 77 15.04 -3.71 -7.40
C TYR A 77 14.89 -3.37 -5.92
N TYR A 78 14.78 -2.07 -5.64
CA TYR A 78 14.25 -1.58 -4.37
C TYR A 78 12.75 -1.38 -4.52
N ILE A 79 11.97 -2.08 -3.70
CA ILE A 79 10.52 -2.01 -3.70
C ILE A 79 10.08 -1.19 -2.50
N ARG A 80 9.35 -0.10 -2.76
CA ARG A 80 8.65 0.68 -1.73
C ARG A 80 7.19 0.26 -1.71
N THR A 81 6.72 -0.18 -0.55
CA THR A 81 5.31 -0.50 -0.29
C THR A 81 4.73 0.55 0.64
N SER A 82 3.65 1.18 0.20
CA SER A 82 2.84 2.10 1.00
C SER A 82 1.43 1.56 1.08
N ILE A 83 0.87 1.55 2.29
CA ILE A 83 -0.50 1.15 2.55
C ILE A 83 -1.12 2.13 3.55
N GLU A 84 -2.34 2.56 3.27
CA GLU A 84 -3.08 3.52 4.09
C GLU A 84 -4.60 3.23 4.03
N PRO A 85 -5.37 3.57 5.07
CA PRO A 85 -6.82 3.41 5.08
C PRO A 85 -7.47 4.15 3.90
N TYR A 86 -8.37 3.49 3.17
CA TYR A 86 -9.07 4.11 2.04
C TYR A 86 -10.41 4.68 2.45
N SER A 87 -10.73 5.85 1.89
CA SER A 87 -12.04 6.48 1.92
C SER A 87 -12.41 7.02 0.53
N VAL A 88 -13.72 7.08 0.24
CA VAL A 88 -14.23 7.57 -1.06
C VAL A 88 -14.08 9.10 -1.19
N GLY A 89 -14.01 9.82 -0.07
CA GLY A 89 -13.80 11.27 -0.07
C GLY A 89 -12.38 11.63 -0.46
N TYR A 90 -12.19 12.24 -1.64
CA TYR A 90 -10.90 12.77 -2.05
C TYR A 90 -10.31 13.69 -0.98
N GLY A 91 -9.07 13.43 -0.58
CA GLY A 91 -8.35 14.24 0.41
C GLY A 91 -8.95 14.15 1.82
N SER A 92 -9.55 13.02 2.19
CA SER A 92 -9.95 12.76 3.59
C SER A 92 -8.98 11.80 4.26
N ASN A 93 -8.67 12.06 5.52
CA ASN A 93 -7.89 11.14 6.35
C ASN A 93 -8.82 10.03 6.81
N CYS A 94 -8.39 8.78 6.71
CA CYS A 94 -9.23 7.65 7.04
C CYS A 94 -8.65 6.87 8.23
N PHE A 95 -9.53 6.47 9.14
CA PHE A 95 -9.20 5.65 10.30
C PHE A 95 -10.07 4.40 10.28
N TYR A 96 -9.49 3.24 10.60
CA TYR A 96 -10.23 2.02 10.90
C TYR A 96 -10.00 1.61 12.35
N PHE A 97 -11.09 1.41 13.08
CA PHE A 97 -11.11 0.73 14.36
C PHE A 97 -11.73 -0.62 14.13
N VAL A 98 -11.04 -1.69 14.49
CA VAL A 98 -11.47 -3.06 14.31
C VAL A 98 -11.38 -3.76 15.65
N ILE A 99 -12.50 -4.30 16.13
CA ILE A 99 -12.53 -5.14 17.33
C ILE A 99 -12.76 -6.59 16.91
N ARG A 100 -11.87 -7.48 17.36
CA ARG A 100 -11.91 -8.93 17.09
C ARG A 100 -11.45 -9.74 18.29
N LYS A 101 -11.91 -10.99 18.41
CA LYS A 101 -11.35 -11.97 19.36
C LYS A 101 -10.07 -12.58 18.81
N THR A 102 -9.16 -12.88 19.72
CA THR A 102 -7.95 -13.67 19.49
C THR A 102 -8.18 -15.11 19.92
N ASP A 103 -7.30 -16.02 19.50
CA ASP A 103 -7.38 -17.46 19.81
C ASP A 103 -7.44 -17.78 21.32
N ASN A 104 -6.99 -16.85 22.16
CA ASN A 104 -6.95 -17.00 23.63
C ASN A 104 -8.20 -16.47 24.34
N LEU A 105 -9.32 -16.26 23.63
CA LEU A 105 -10.56 -15.66 24.16
C LEU A 105 -10.42 -14.19 24.62
N ASN A 106 -9.25 -13.58 24.47
CA ASN A 106 -9.05 -12.15 24.69
C ASN A 106 -9.50 -11.38 23.45
N GLU A 107 -9.98 -10.16 23.66
CA GLU A 107 -10.33 -9.25 22.58
C GLU A 107 -9.14 -8.36 22.23
N GLU A 108 -9.04 -7.97 20.97
CA GLU A 108 -8.02 -7.07 20.45
C GLU A 108 -8.70 -5.92 19.72
N ILE A 109 -8.29 -4.69 20.02
CA ILE A 109 -8.63 -3.51 19.24
C ILE A 109 -7.45 -3.20 18.33
N LEU A 110 -7.68 -3.33 17.02
CA LEU A 110 -6.78 -2.88 15.98
C LEU A 110 -7.19 -1.48 15.54
N ILE A 111 -6.23 -0.56 15.54
CA ILE A 111 -6.40 0.80 15.05
C ILE A 111 -5.46 1.01 13.87
N PHE A 112 -6.03 1.35 12.72
CA PHE A 112 -5.28 1.74 11.53
C PHE A 112 -5.50 3.23 11.29
N THR A 113 -4.41 3.99 11.34
CA THR A 113 -4.38 5.42 11.06
C THR A 113 -3.73 5.65 9.69
N PRO A 114 -3.74 6.88 9.16
CA PRO A 114 -3.08 7.18 7.90
C PRO A 114 -1.57 6.86 7.89
N ASP A 115 -0.89 7.02 9.03
CA ASP A 115 0.56 6.88 9.14
C ASP A 115 1.02 5.59 9.82
N GLU A 116 0.27 5.06 10.79
CA GLU A 116 0.65 3.87 11.58
C GLU A 116 -0.51 2.89 11.81
N HIS A 117 -0.18 1.78 12.48
CA HIS A 117 -1.19 0.88 13.04
C HIS A 117 -0.77 0.45 14.44
N ARG A 118 -1.74 0.18 15.29
CA ARG A 118 -1.54 -0.27 16.67
C ARG A 118 -2.56 -1.33 17.04
N SER A 119 -2.15 -2.24 17.90
CA SER A 119 -3.04 -3.22 18.50
C SER A 119 -3.03 -3.10 20.02
N PHE A 120 -4.20 -3.27 20.62
CA PHE A 120 -4.41 -3.24 22.06
C PHE A 120 -5.12 -4.51 22.47
N LEU A 121 -4.46 -5.32 23.29
CA LEU A 121 -5.09 -6.48 23.90
C LEU A 121 -5.96 -6.01 25.07
N LEU A 122 -7.20 -6.49 25.09
CA LEU A 122 -8.17 -6.24 26.15
C LEU A 122 -8.08 -7.36 27.17
N GLU A 123 -7.94 -6.99 28.44
CA GLU A 123 -8.07 -7.94 29.54
C GLU A 123 -9.52 -8.39 29.64
N ASN A 124 -9.79 -9.67 29.90
CA ASN A 124 -11.14 -10.20 29.97
C ASN A 124 -11.81 -9.91 31.32
N ASP A 125 -11.97 -8.63 31.65
CA ASP A 125 -12.59 -8.16 32.89
C ASP A 125 -14.04 -7.67 32.70
N GLY A 126 -14.48 -7.51 31.44
CA GLY A 126 -15.79 -7.00 31.07
C GLY A 126 -15.99 -5.52 31.40
N GLY A 127 -14.87 -4.79 31.53
CA GLY A 127 -14.84 -3.38 31.86
C GLY A 127 -15.43 -2.47 30.78
N ILE A 128 -15.50 -1.18 31.12
CA ILE A 128 -15.84 -0.12 30.18
C ILE A 128 -14.54 0.41 29.60
N ILE A 129 -14.45 0.37 28.28
CA ILE A 129 -13.34 0.91 27.51
C ILE A 129 -13.74 2.29 27.00
N ASN A 130 -12.92 3.30 27.28
CA ASN A 130 -13.10 4.63 26.70
C ASN A 130 -12.00 4.85 25.67
N LEU A 131 -12.42 5.12 24.43
CA LEU A 131 -11.54 5.46 23.33
C LEU A 131 -11.84 6.90 22.91
N GLU A 132 -10.88 7.80 23.08
CA GLU A 132 -11.02 9.19 22.65
C GLU A 132 -10.24 9.40 21.36
N VAL A 133 -10.89 10.02 20.37
CA VAL A 133 -10.29 10.39 19.10
C VAL A 133 -10.45 11.89 18.93
N ASP A 134 -9.33 12.59 18.86
CA ASP A 134 -9.30 14.02 18.59
C ASP A 134 -8.58 14.30 17.29
N THR A 135 -9.30 14.81 16.29
CA THR A 135 -8.71 15.24 15.02
C THR A 135 -8.68 16.76 14.96
N ILE A 136 -7.53 17.36 15.29
CA ILE A 136 -7.33 18.81 15.28
C ILE A 136 -6.37 19.19 14.14
N TYR A 137 -6.83 20.06 13.25
CA TYR A 137 -6.07 20.59 12.11
C TYR A 137 -5.45 19.48 11.25
N ASN A 138 -4.12 19.32 11.28
CA ASN A 138 -3.36 18.34 10.52
C ASN A 138 -2.75 17.25 11.42
N SER A 139 -3.30 17.06 12.62
CA SER A 139 -2.84 16.06 13.57
C SER A 139 -4.01 15.30 14.17
N TYR A 140 -3.73 14.11 14.68
CA TYR A 140 -4.69 13.37 15.48
C TYR A 140 -4.06 12.94 16.80
N TYR A 141 -4.92 12.76 17.79
CA TYR A 141 -4.60 12.18 19.07
C TYR A 141 -5.65 11.11 19.39
N LEU A 142 -5.17 9.93 19.78
CA LEU A 142 -6.00 8.80 20.20
C LEU A 142 -5.59 8.46 21.63
N SER A 143 -6.55 8.37 22.54
CA SER A 143 -6.33 7.84 23.88
C SER A 143 -7.13 6.55 24.07
N PHE A 144 -6.48 5.57 24.69
CA PHE A 144 -7.05 4.30 25.07
C PHE A 144 -6.51 3.93 26.46
N GLY A 145 -7.30 4.16 27.51
CA GLY A 145 -6.82 4.05 28.89
C GLY A 145 -5.59 4.93 29.12
N ASP A 146 -4.49 4.32 29.57
CA ASP A 146 -3.20 5.00 29.79
C ASP A 146 -2.33 5.10 28.53
N GLN A 147 -2.78 4.55 27.39
CA GLN A 147 -2.02 4.51 26.15
C GLN A 147 -2.50 5.59 25.19
N THR A 148 -1.54 6.20 24.49
CA THR A 148 -1.81 7.31 23.58
C THR A 148 -1.10 7.11 22.25
N ILE A 149 -1.77 7.42 21.16
CA ILE A 149 -1.21 7.45 19.80
C ILE A 149 -1.42 8.85 19.24
N SER A 150 -0.41 9.40 18.57
CA SER A 150 -0.55 10.69 17.90
C SER A 150 0.24 10.69 16.61
N GLY A 151 -0.32 11.30 15.58
CA GLY A 151 0.31 11.34 14.27
C GLY A 151 -0.17 12.50 13.43
N ASN A 152 0.27 12.51 12.18
CA ASN A 152 -0.04 13.58 11.24
C ASN A 152 -1.14 13.13 10.26
N LEU A 153 -2.00 14.07 9.92
CA LEU A 153 -3.00 13.94 8.88
C LEU A 153 -2.39 14.40 7.54
N PHE A 154 -2.68 13.68 6.46
CA PHE A 154 -2.18 14.00 5.13
C PHE A 154 -2.90 15.18 4.47
N SER A 155 -4.09 15.51 4.96
CA SER A 155 -4.87 16.64 4.47
C SER A 155 -5.51 17.41 5.62
N SER A 156 -5.78 18.68 5.38
CA SER A 156 -6.65 19.52 6.22
C SER A 156 -8.14 19.26 5.96
N GLY A 157 -8.47 18.19 5.21
CA GLY A 157 -9.84 17.83 4.90
C GLY A 157 -10.52 17.16 6.08
N LYS A 158 -11.83 16.94 5.95
CA LYS A 158 -12.61 16.17 6.93
C LYS A 158 -11.99 14.79 7.12
N SER A 159 -11.87 14.36 8.37
CA SER A 159 -11.49 12.99 8.69
C SER A 159 -12.70 12.07 8.53
N ILE A 160 -12.47 10.83 8.14
CA ILE A 160 -13.47 9.78 8.06
C ILE A 160 -13.03 8.66 8.98
N ILE A 161 -13.91 8.30 9.90
CA ILE A 161 -13.64 7.27 10.89
C ILE A 161 -14.61 6.11 10.64
N TYR A 162 -14.06 4.92 10.42
CA TYR A 162 -14.80 3.68 10.32
C TYR A 162 -14.58 2.84 11.56
N ILE A 163 -15.66 2.54 12.28
CA ILE A 163 -15.64 1.65 13.44
C ILE A 163 -16.30 0.34 13.03
N ASN A 164 -15.53 -0.74 13.02
CA ASN A 164 -15.97 -2.07 12.61
C ASN A 164 -15.98 -3.02 13.80
N LEU A 165 -17.18 -3.32 14.29
CA LEU A 165 -17.45 -4.29 15.35
C LEU A 165 -17.79 -5.61 14.66
N ILE A 166 -16.75 -6.36 14.28
CA ILE A 166 -16.87 -7.60 13.49
C ILE A 166 -17.47 -8.74 14.32
N GLU A 167 -17.30 -8.65 15.64
CA GLU A 167 -17.70 -9.62 16.63
C GLU A 167 -19.20 -9.59 16.90
N LYS A 168 -19.77 -10.76 17.19
CA LYS A 168 -21.20 -10.85 17.49
C LYS A 168 -21.57 -10.33 18.88
N GLN A 169 -20.66 -10.44 19.85
CA GLN A 169 -20.84 -9.94 21.23
C GLN A 169 -19.45 -9.72 21.86
N SER A 170 -19.04 -8.46 22.02
CA SER A 170 -17.91 -8.10 22.87
C SER A 170 -18.31 -8.26 24.35
N SER A 171 -17.36 -8.72 25.14
CA SER A 171 -17.44 -8.75 26.61
C SER A 171 -17.31 -7.35 27.22
N HIS A 172 -16.76 -6.39 26.48
CA HIS A 172 -16.53 -5.02 26.93
C HIS A 172 -17.59 -4.06 26.39
N LYS A 173 -17.88 -3.02 27.18
CA LYS A 173 -18.62 -1.87 26.66
C LYS A 173 -17.64 -0.83 26.15
N ILE A 174 -17.68 -0.53 24.86
CA ILE A 174 -16.75 0.40 24.22
C ILE A 174 -17.41 1.75 23.97
N ASN A 175 -16.95 2.78 24.67
CA ASN A 175 -17.37 4.16 24.47
C ASN A 175 -16.37 4.88 23.57
N PHE A 176 -16.82 5.28 22.39
CA PHE A 176 -16.07 6.13 21.48
C PHE A 176 -16.43 7.59 21.74
N HIS A 177 -15.44 8.43 22.02
CA HIS A 177 -15.58 9.87 22.10
C HIS A 177 -14.79 10.52 20.97
N ILE A 178 -15.47 11.13 19.99
CA ILE A 178 -14.84 11.67 18.79
C ILE A 178 -15.03 13.19 18.74
N THR A 179 -13.93 13.91 18.85
CA THR A 179 -13.83 15.37 18.72
C THR A 179 -13.12 15.77 17.42
N GLY A 180 -13.43 16.97 16.92
CA GLY A 180 -12.91 17.49 15.65
C GLY A 180 -13.88 17.32 14.47
N ASP A 181 -13.44 17.67 13.27
CA ASP A 181 -14.25 17.58 12.03
C ASP A 181 -14.11 16.19 11.37
N ALA A 182 -14.71 15.19 12.01
CA ALA A 182 -14.74 13.82 11.53
C ALA A 182 -16.17 13.34 11.25
N HIS A 183 -16.38 12.69 10.09
CA HIS A 183 -17.58 11.89 9.84
C HIS A 183 -17.33 10.45 10.26
N THR A 184 -18.18 9.93 11.14
CA THR A 184 -18.02 8.58 11.70
C THR A 184 -19.05 7.64 11.11
N THR A 185 -18.61 6.46 10.67
CA THR A 185 -19.50 5.36 10.27
C THR A 185 -19.22 4.14 11.13
N VAL A 186 -20.26 3.63 11.80
CA VAL A 186 -20.19 2.46 12.68
C VAL A 186 -20.86 1.27 11.98
N TYR A 187 -20.16 0.13 12.00
CA TYR A 187 -20.66 -1.18 11.57
C TYR A 187 -20.77 -2.03 12.83
N PRO A 188 -21.94 -2.07 13.48
CA PRO A 188 -22.07 -2.65 14.81
C PRO A 188 -22.09 -4.19 14.85
N GLY A 189 -22.18 -4.86 13.70
CA GLY A 189 -22.30 -6.33 13.67
C GLY A 189 -23.59 -6.80 14.36
N ASP A 190 -23.46 -7.77 15.27
CA ASP A 190 -24.52 -8.16 16.22
C ASP A 190 -24.31 -7.51 17.61
N ASP A 191 -23.30 -6.65 17.78
CA ASP A 191 -22.91 -6.09 19.06
C ASP A 191 -23.70 -4.81 19.40
N SER A 192 -24.15 -4.74 20.64
CA SER A 192 -24.84 -3.57 21.22
C SER A 192 -24.06 -2.94 22.39
N ASN A 193 -22.88 -3.49 22.72
CA ASN A 193 -22.02 -3.03 23.79
C ASN A 193 -21.10 -1.89 23.32
N TRP A 194 -21.66 -0.89 22.64
CA TRP A 194 -20.93 0.29 22.23
C TRP A 194 -21.75 1.56 22.41
N ALA A 195 -21.06 2.68 22.59
CA ALA A 195 -21.65 4.00 22.58
C ALA A 195 -20.75 4.95 21.79
N LEU A 196 -21.34 5.88 21.05
CA LEU A 196 -20.60 6.92 20.32
C LEU A 196 -21.07 8.30 20.80
N SER A 197 -20.12 9.11 21.23
CA SER A 197 -20.30 10.52 21.55
C SER A 197 -19.49 11.35 20.56
N THR A 198 -20.18 12.12 19.71
CA THR A 198 -19.54 13.03 18.75
C THR A 198 -20.40 14.27 18.55
N ALA A 199 -19.76 15.41 18.26
CA ALA A 199 -20.45 16.64 17.92
C ALA A 199 -21.02 16.63 16.49
N ASN A 200 -20.53 15.75 15.62
CA ASN A 200 -20.92 15.66 14.22
C ASN A 200 -21.97 14.59 13.97
N SER A 201 -22.54 14.57 12.76
CA SER A 201 -23.38 13.47 12.34
C SER A 201 -22.55 12.19 12.13
N PHE A 202 -23.10 11.07 12.56
CA PHE A 202 -22.56 9.74 12.33
C PHE A 202 -23.60 8.87 11.61
N THR A 203 -23.09 7.84 10.93
CA THR A 203 -23.90 6.85 10.23
C THR A 203 -23.74 5.51 10.93
N VAL A 204 -24.84 4.82 11.20
CA VAL A 204 -24.82 3.42 11.65
C VAL A 204 -25.31 2.56 10.50
N VAL A 205 -24.49 1.60 10.07
CA VAL A 205 -24.83 0.66 9.01
C VAL A 205 -25.23 -0.67 9.64
N ASP A 206 -26.48 -0.75 10.07
CA ASP A 206 -27.04 -1.96 10.68
C ASP A 206 -27.04 -3.15 9.71
N LYS A 207 -27.03 -4.36 10.28
CA LYS A 207 -27.09 -5.64 9.55
C LYS A 207 -25.89 -5.93 8.64
N CYS A 208 -24.74 -5.33 8.92
CA CYS A 208 -23.48 -5.61 8.23
C CYS A 208 -22.73 -6.79 8.89
N TYR A 209 -23.38 -7.95 9.00
CA TYR A 209 -22.94 -9.09 9.81
C TYR A 209 -21.67 -9.81 9.32
N TYR A 210 -21.12 -9.41 8.18
CA TYR A 210 -20.04 -10.13 7.48
C TYR A 210 -18.89 -9.22 7.06
N ARG A 211 -18.75 -8.03 7.66
CA ARG A 211 -17.66 -7.12 7.31
C ARG A 211 -16.38 -7.52 8.05
N ASP A 212 -15.83 -8.67 7.68
CA ASP A 212 -14.52 -9.15 8.13
C ASP A 212 -13.35 -8.50 7.39
N TYR A 213 -13.54 -7.30 6.83
CA TYR A 213 -12.54 -6.66 5.99
C TYR A 213 -12.55 -5.13 6.09
N SER A 214 -11.38 -4.57 5.82
CA SER A 214 -11.17 -3.13 5.66
C SER A 214 -10.62 -2.84 4.27
N ILE A 215 -10.81 -1.60 3.82
CA ILE A 215 -10.43 -1.19 2.46
C ILE A 215 -9.24 -0.24 2.58
N PHE A 216 -8.20 -0.48 1.78
CA PHE A 216 -6.94 0.25 1.83
C PHE A 216 -6.51 0.71 0.45
N THR A 217 -5.82 1.85 0.40
CA THR A 217 -5.03 2.23 -0.76
C THR A 217 -3.66 1.59 -0.59
N ALA A 218 -3.24 0.80 -1.57
CA ALA A 218 -1.90 0.25 -1.63
C ALA A 218 -1.16 0.81 -2.84
N ARG A 219 0.09 1.21 -2.63
CA ARG A 219 1.02 1.65 -3.67
C ARG A 219 2.30 0.83 -3.58
N ILE A 220 2.73 0.29 -4.71
CA ILE A 220 3.99 -0.44 -4.84
C ILE A 220 4.79 0.18 -5.97
N GLU A 221 6.03 0.53 -5.66
CA GLU A 221 6.93 1.26 -6.56
C GLU A 221 8.26 0.50 -6.63
N ALA A 222 8.82 0.33 -7.83
CA ALA A 222 10.13 -0.27 -8.03
C ALA A 222 11.15 0.79 -8.45
N PHE A 223 12.34 0.74 -7.84
CA PHE A 223 13.46 1.64 -8.08
C PHE A 223 14.72 0.84 -8.40
N GLU A 224 15.62 1.48 -9.16
CA GLU A 224 16.95 0.92 -9.48
C GLU A 224 17.93 1.10 -8.31
N ASP A 225 17.79 2.21 -7.58
CA ASP A 225 18.67 2.61 -6.49
C ASP A 225 17.92 2.83 -5.17
N GLU A 226 18.71 2.92 -4.10
CA GLU A 226 18.22 3.18 -2.74
C GLU A 226 17.85 4.66 -2.51
N ASP A 227 18.17 5.55 -3.46
CA ASP A 227 17.83 6.98 -3.37
C ASP A 227 16.35 7.24 -3.65
N LEU A 228 15.64 6.27 -4.25
CA LEU A 228 14.18 6.28 -4.49
C LEU A 228 13.67 7.52 -5.24
N LYS A 229 14.50 8.10 -6.11
CA LYS A 229 14.20 9.37 -6.79
C LYS A 229 13.09 9.24 -7.84
N CYS A 230 13.22 8.25 -8.72
CA CYS A 230 12.30 8.03 -9.83
C CYS A 230 11.92 6.55 -9.90
N PRO A 231 10.63 6.20 -9.71
CA PRO A 231 10.22 4.81 -9.87
C PRO A 231 10.35 4.41 -11.33
N ILE A 232 10.93 3.23 -11.57
CA ILE A 232 10.93 2.57 -12.88
C ILE A 232 9.50 2.26 -13.29
N PHE A 233 8.71 1.81 -12.31
CA PHE A 233 7.31 1.45 -12.47
C PHE A 233 6.59 1.53 -11.13
N GLU A 234 5.32 1.92 -11.17
CA GLU A 234 4.45 1.99 -10.00
C GLU A 234 3.07 1.42 -10.31
N ILE A 235 2.44 0.81 -9.29
CA ILE A 235 1.02 0.46 -9.30
C ILE A 235 0.40 0.99 -8.01
N GLN A 236 -0.75 1.65 -8.15
CA GLN A 236 -1.62 2.01 -7.05
C GLN A 236 -2.97 1.32 -7.24
N ASN A 237 -3.50 0.69 -6.19
CA ASN A 237 -4.80 0.03 -6.22
C ASN A 237 -5.56 0.20 -4.89
N ILE A 238 -6.88 0.06 -4.96
CA ILE A 238 -7.73 -0.07 -3.78
C ILE A 238 -7.90 -1.56 -3.52
N ILE A 239 -7.45 -2.02 -2.35
CA ILE A 239 -7.46 -3.43 -1.98
C ILE A 239 -8.36 -3.67 -0.78
N LYS A 240 -9.02 -4.83 -0.78
CA LYS A 240 -9.81 -5.34 0.35
C LYS A 240 -8.91 -6.31 1.12
N LEU A 241 -8.67 -6.02 2.40
CA LEU A 241 -7.88 -6.88 3.28
C LEU A 241 -8.74 -7.42 4.40
N LYS A 242 -8.54 -8.70 4.72
CA LYS A 242 -9.23 -9.36 5.83
C LYS A 242 -8.70 -8.81 7.16
N ASN A 243 -9.63 -8.51 8.05
CA ASN A 243 -9.41 -7.97 9.40
C ASN A 243 -8.97 -9.05 10.39
#